data_AF-A0AA36JBF1-F1
#
_entry.id   AF-A0AA36JBF1-F1
#
_cell.length_a   1.000
_cell.length_b   1.000
_cell.length_c   1.000
_cell.angle_alpha   90.00
_cell.angle_beta   90.00
_cell.angle_gamma   90.00
#
_symmetry.space_group_name_H-M   'P 1'
#
loop_
_entity.id
_entity.type
_entity.pdbx_description
1 polymer ?
#
loop_
_entity_poly.entity_id
_entity_poly.type
_entity_poly.pdbx_seq_one_letter_code
_entity_poly.pdbx_strand_id
1 'polypeptide(L)'
;MPSRPAAEVQAVLRQEGLDQLCDSLGPALNAGTVAQVHSLSLHGLELVLKVTFPEARRRFDTDFRLFGHARQILGALKLNDEKANIVAAMFDAVGKSEQSVLAEFDLREEANAMQIADGLLPMWPAVYAQWKQCLSAGLSHGLPHVAAAALQGAEAASAAWRMAVPAPVESLVTPGAMVMTRAGGESLQQLMATKPKDGAMVFLGLVVPFMGWLLLTQSSSRRGAGDADCTWRMWTPTWATSAGRTAPSGSWTGAPLCAASAPRSAVRCSSSYGTWPPAALTRAWRRRPKPSGLPGIPPRRWRK
;
A
#
# COMPACT_ATOMS: atom_id res chain seq x y z
N MET A 1 -9.46 -20.30 -4.99
CA MET A 1 -10.13 -21.32 -4.16
C MET A 1 -11.61 -21.33 -4.51
N PRO A 2 -12.34 -22.45 -4.34
CA PRO A 2 -13.79 -22.42 -4.39
C PRO A 2 -14.34 -21.52 -3.28
N SER A 3 -15.52 -20.93 -3.51
CA SER A 3 -16.22 -20.19 -2.48
C SER A 3 -16.63 -21.11 -1.32
N ARG A 4 -16.50 -20.59 -0.10
CA ARG A 4 -16.98 -21.22 1.11
C ARG A 4 -18.51 -21.13 1.22
N PRO A 5 -19.18 -22.13 1.81
CA PRO A 5 -20.61 -22.08 2.08
C PRO A 5 -21.02 -20.88 2.94
N ALA A 6 -22.22 -20.37 2.72
CA ALA A 6 -22.77 -19.26 3.50
C ALA A 6 -22.79 -19.53 5.02
N ALA A 7 -23.01 -20.78 5.43
CA ALA A 7 -22.98 -21.18 6.83
C ALA A 7 -21.63 -20.94 7.51
N GLU A 8 -20.52 -21.14 6.80
CA GLU A 8 -19.17 -20.85 7.32
C GLU A 8 -18.95 -19.33 7.47
N VAL A 9 -19.42 -18.55 6.50
CA VAL A 9 -19.32 -17.09 6.54
C VAL A 9 -20.13 -16.53 7.70
N GLN A 10 -21.37 -17.00 7.88
CA GLN A 10 -22.22 -16.64 9.02
C GLN A 10 -21.55 -17.02 10.34
N ALA A 11 -20.92 -18.19 10.45
CA ALA A 11 -20.20 -18.58 11.67
C ALA A 11 -19.07 -17.60 12.03
N VAL A 12 -18.31 -17.11 11.04
CA VAL A 12 -17.31 -16.04 11.27
C VAL A 12 -17.98 -14.75 11.72
N LEU A 13 -19.08 -14.33 11.08
CA LEU A 13 -19.81 -13.14 11.49
C LEU A 13 -20.28 -13.21 12.95
N ARG A 14 -20.78 -14.38 13.40
CA ARG A 14 -21.18 -14.58 14.81
C ARG A 14 -19.99 -14.45 15.76
N GLN A 15 -18.85 -15.05 15.38
CA GLN A 15 -17.63 -14.99 16.17
C GLN A 15 -17.10 -13.55 16.31
N GLU A 16 -17.24 -12.73 15.27
CA GLU A 16 -16.83 -11.33 15.28
C GLU A 16 -17.89 -10.39 15.90
N GLY A 17 -19.02 -10.93 16.41
CA GLY A 17 -20.09 -10.14 17.03
C GLY A 17 -20.92 -9.33 16.02
N LEU A 18 -20.99 -9.80 14.76
CA LEU A 18 -21.72 -9.19 13.65
C LEU A 18 -22.93 -10.05 13.22
N ASP A 19 -23.59 -10.70 14.18
CA ASP A 19 -24.76 -11.58 13.97
C ASP A 19 -25.84 -10.94 13.09
N GLN A 20 -26.05 -9.62 13.27
CA GLN A 20 -27.03 -8.83 12.53
C GLN A 20 -26.81 -8.83 11.00
N LEU A 21 -25.63 -9.18 10.52
CA LEU A 21 -25.32 -9.21 9.10
C LEU A 21 -25.68 -10.55 8.44
N CYS A 22 -25.98 -11.60 9.21
CA CYS A 22 -26.25 -12.93 8.69
C CYS A 22 -27.47 -12.98 7.76
N ASP A 23 -28.51 -12.22 8.10
CA ASP A 23 -29.78 -12.18 7.36
C ASP A 23 -29.70 -11.29 6.10
N SER A 24 -28.71 -10.39 6.07
CA SER A 24 -28.44 -9.46 4.97
C SER A 24 -27.43 -9.99 3.95
N LEU A 25 -26.91 -11.20 4.17
CA LEU A 25 -25.82 -11.78 3.38
C LEU A 25 -26.31 -12.18 1.98
N GLY A 26 -25.73 -11.55 0.97
CA GLY A 26 -25.95 -11.89 -0.43
C GLY A 26 -24.97 -12.93 -0.98
N PRO A 27 -25.04 -13.22 -2.29
CA PRO A 27 -24.14 -14.15 -2.94
C PRO A 27 -22.66 -13.75 -2.81
N ALA A 28 -21.79 -14.76 -2.90
CA ALA A 28 -20.36 -14.54 -3.03
C ALA A 28 -20.06 -13.87 -4.37
N LEU A 29 -19.33 -12.75 -4.32
CA LEU A 29 -18.87 -12.01 -5.49
C LEU A 29 -17.47 -12.47 -5.93
N ASN A 30 -16.61 -12.82 -4.98
CA ASN A 30 -15.25 -13.26 -5.22
C ASN A 30 -14.75 -14.12 -4.05
N ALA A 31 -13.87 -15.08 -4.32
CA ALA A 31 -13.17 -15.87 -3.31
C ALA A 31 -11.66 -15.84 -3.59
N GLY A 32 -10.92 -15.16 -2.71
CA GLY A 32 -9.47 -15.11 -2.71
C GLY A 32 -8.84 -16.23 -1.88
N THR A 33 -7.53 -16.14 -1.69
CA THR A 33 -6.74 -17.15 -0.95
C THR A 33 -7.06 -17.15 0.55
N VAL A 34 -7.21 -15.97 1.14
CA VAL A 34 -7.41 -15.80 2.59
C VAL A 34 -8.79 -15.25 2.96
N ALA A 35 -9.49 -14.67 1.98
CA ALA A 35 -10.74 -13.95 2.18
C ALA A 35 -11.78 -14.26 1.11
N GLN A 36 -13.05 -14.09 1.46
CA GLN A 36 -14.19 -14.15 0.55
C GLN A 36 -14.96 -12.83 0.61
N VAL A 37 -15.52 -12.43 -0.53
CA VAL A 37 -16.24 -11.18 -0.71
C VAL A 37 -17.69 -11.49 -1.08
N HIS A 38 -18.64 -10.88 -0.38
CA HIS A 38 -20.08 -11.05 -0.57
C HIS A 38 -20.75 -9.71 -0.86
N SER A 39 -21.84 -9.73 -1.62
CA SER A 39 -22.78 -8.62 -1.56
C SER A 39 -23.51 -8.61 -0.22
N LEU A 40 -23.89 -7.43 0.23
CA LEU A 40 -24.60 -7.22 1.48
C LEU A 40 -25.63 -6.11 1.27
N SER A 41 -26.87 -6.34 1.68
CA SER A 41 -27.91 -5.30 1.68
C SER A 41 -28.26 -4.92 3.10
N LEU A 42 -27.94 -3.68 3.51
CA LEU A 42 -28.16 -3.20 4.87
C LEU A 42 -28.82 -1.82 4.84
N HIS A 43 -29.99 -1.68 5.46
CA HIS A 43 -30.78 -0.44 5.47
C HIS A 43 -31.05 0.16 4.07
N GLY A 44 -31.24 -0.70 3.06
CA GLY A 44 -31.45 -0.27 1.68
C GLY A 44 -30.19 0.17 0.93
N LEU A 45 -29.02 0.08 1.57
CA LEU A 45 -27.73 0.35 0.94
C LEU A 45 -27.11 -0.95 0.40
N GLU A 46 -26.56 -0.84 -0.81
CA GLU A 46 -25.75 -1.88 -1.46
C GLU A 46 -24.30 -1.78 -0.97
N LEU A 47 -23.90 -2.77 -0.18
CA LEU A 47 -22.58 -2.87 0.45
C LEU A 47 -21.88 -4.16 0.03
N VAL A 48 -20.63 -4.26 0.42
CA VAL A 48 -19.80 -5.44 0.23
C VAL A 48 -19.21 -5.86 1.57
N LEU A 49 -19.27 -7.15 1.85
CA LEU A 49 -18.66 -7.76 3.03
C LEU A 49 -17.43 -8.57 2.59
N LYS A 50 -16.26 -8.27 3.15
CA LYS A 50 -15.06 -9.10 3.07
C LYS A 50 -14.89 -9.86 4.37
N VAL A 51 -14.65 -11.17 4.31
CA VAL A 51 -14.47 -12.04 5.48
C VAL A 51 -13.20 -12.87 5.32
N THR A 52 -12.38 -12.93 6.36
CA THR A 52 -11.23 -13.84 6.47
C THR A 52 -11.59 -15.04 7.35
N PHE A 53 -10.90 -16.17 7.13
CA PHE A 53 -11.22 -17.40 7.84
C PHE A 53 -10.15 -17.75 8.87
N PRO A 54 -10.50 -17.86 10.18
CA PRO A 54 -9.53 -18.17 11.23
C PRO A 54 -8.77 -19.48 11.00
N GLU A 55 -9.44 -20.47 10.38
CA GLU A 55 -8.80 -21.73 10.03
C GLU A 55 -7.72 -21.57 8.96
N ALA A 56 -7.94 -20.72 7.95
CA ALA A 56 -6.93 -20.44 6.94
C ALA A 56 -5.70 -19.78 7.59
N ARG A 57 -5.90 -18.84 8.53
CA ARG A 57 -4.80 -18.24 9.30
C ARG A 57 -3.98 -19.29 10.04
N ARG A 58 -4.64 -20.23 10.71
CA ARG A 58 -3.95 -21.33 11.44
C ARG A 58 -3.14 -22.22 10.51
N ARG A 59 -3.62 -22.47 9.29
CA ARG A 59 -2.89 -23.25 8.27
C ARG A 59 -1.63 -22.50 7.82
N PHE A 60 -1.75 -21.22 7.45
CA PHE A 60 -0.58 -20.41 7.08
C PHE A 60 0.45 -20.32 8.21
N ASP A 61 0.01 -20.11 9.46
CA ASP A 61 0.90 -20.08 10.61
C ASP A 61 1.65 -21.41 10.81
N THR A 62 0.97 -22.54 10.59
CA THR A 62 1.60 -23.87 10.60
C THR A 62 2.59 -24.04 9.45
N ASP A 63 2.22 -23.62 8.25
CA ASP A 63 3.08 -23.70 7.06
C ASP A 63 4.36 -22.89 7.25
N PHE A 64 4.27 -21.65 7.76
CA PHE A 64 5.45 -20.83 8.07
C PHE A 64 6.36 -21.49 9.12
N ARG A 65 5.78 -22.11 10.16
CA ARG A 65 6.56 -22.89 11.13
C ARG A 65 7.27 -24.08 10.46
N LEU A 66 6.59 -24.81 9.58
CA LEU A 66 7.20 -25.92 8.84
C LEU A 66 8.34 -25.45 7.92
N PHE A 67 8.18 -24.33 7.22
CA PHE A 67 9.25 -23.74 6.42
C PHE A 67 10.45 -23.31 7.28
N GLY A 68 10.19 -22.71 8.44
CA GLY A 68 11.23 -22.38 9.41
C GLY A 68 12.01 -23.61 9.89
N HIS A 69 11.31 -24.70 10.21
CA HIS A 69 11.94 -25.97 10.58
C HIS A 69 12.73 -26.60 9.43
N ALA A 70 12.19 -26.62 8.22
CA ALA A 70 12.86 -27.15 7.04
C ALA A 70 14.17 -26.38 6.75
N ARG A 71 14.15 -25.06 6.90
CA ARG A 71 15.35 -24.22 6.80
C ARG A 71 16.40 -24.57 7.85
N GLN A 72 16.00 -24.78 9.10
CA GLN A 72 16.93 -25.18 10.18
C GLN A 72 17.59 -26.53 9.89
N ILE A 73 16.82 -27.51 9.38
CA ILE A 73 17.34 -28.82 8.99
C ILE A 73 18.37 -28.67 7.86
N LEU A 74 18.05 -27.92 6.80
CA LEU A 74 19.00 -27.69 5.71
C LEU A 74 20.30 -27.04 6.20
N GLY A 75 20.19 -26.05 7.10
CA GLY A 75 21.37 -25.42 7.71
C GLY A 75 22.20 -26.40 8.56
N ALA A 76 21.55 -27.30 9.30
CA ALA A 76 22.22 -28.30 10.12
C ALA A 76 22.93 -29.38 9.30
N LEU A 77 22.39 -29.74 8.14
CA LEU A 77 22.97 -30.72 7.22
C LEU A 77 24.23 -30.19 6.49
N LYS A 78 24.53 -28.89 6.58
CA LYS A 78 25.70 -28.23 5.94
C LYS A 78 25.84 -28.58 4.46
N LEU A 79 24.72 -28.70 3.76
CA LEU A 79 24.68 -28.95 2.33
C LEU A 79 25.16 -27.69 1.61
N ASN A 80 26.25 -27.82 0.84
CA ASN A 80 26.88 -26.72 0.12
C ASN A 80 26.66 -26.78 -1.40
N ASP A 81 25.75 -27.64 -1.87
CA ASP A 81 25.41 -27.71 -3.29
C ASP A 81 24.44 -26.59 -3.70
N GLU A 82 24.44 -26.28 -5.00
CA GLU A 82 23.62 -25.20 -5.58
C GLU A 82 22.12 -25.40 -5.32
N LYS A 83 21.63 -26.64 -5.34
CA LYS A 83 20.20 -26.93 -5.13
C LYS A 83 19.80 -26.66 -3.68
N ALA A 84 20.64 -27.07 -2.72
CA ALA A 84 20.43 -26.76 -1.31
C ALA A 84 20.38 -25.25 -1.05
N ASN A 85 21.27 -24.48 -1.69
CA ASN A 85 21.29 -23.02 -1.59
C ASN A 85 20.02 -22.38 -2.19
N ILE A 86 19.55 -22.85 -3.34
CA ILE A 86 18.30 -22.38 -3.95
C ILE A 86 17.10 -22.63 -3.04
N VAL A 87 16.99 -23.85 -2.48
CA VAL A 87 15.89 -24.19 -1.57
C VAL A 87 15.97 -23.38 -0.27
N ALA A 88 17.17 -23.19 0.29
CA ALA A 88 17.36 -22.34 1.46
C ALA A 88 16.95 -20.88 1.18
N ALA A 89 17.33 -20.33 0.03
CA ALA A 89 16.91 -18.99 -0.39
C ALA A 89 15.39 -18.88 -0.58
N MET A 90 14.74 -19.93 -1.08
CA MET A 90 13.28 -20.01 -1.17
C MET A 90 12.63 -19.96 0.21
N PHE A 91 13.08 -20.76 1.17
CA PHE A 91 12.54 -20.72 2.53
C PHE A 91 12.81 -19.38 3.22
N ASP A 92 13.95 -18.74 2.95
CA ASP A 92 14.23 -17.38 3.42
C ASP A 92 13.27 -16.35 2.83
N ALA A 93 12.97 -16.44 1.54
CA ALA A 93 12.00 -15.55 0.90
C ALA A 93 10.59 -15.74 1.49
N VAL A 94 10.18 -16.99 1.74
CA VAL A 94 8.89 -17.31 2.37
C VAL A 94 8.86 -16.81 3.82
N GLY A 95 9.91 -17.03 4.61
CA GLY A 95 9.98 -16.52 5.98
C GLY A 95 9.92 -14.99 6.05
N LYS A 96 10.49 -14.29 5.07
CA LYS A 96 10.39 -12.81 4.97
C LYS A 96 8.98 -12.33 4.65
N SER A 97 8.12 -13.16 4.06
CA SER A 97 6.73 -12.80 3.76
C SER A 97 5.74 -13.13 4.87
N GLU A 98 6.16 -13.90 5.89
CA GLU A 98 5.29 -14.36 6.99
C GLU A 98 4.48 -13.21 7.61
N GLN A 99 5.14 -12.15 8.05
CA GLN A 99 4.46 -11.02 8.69
C GLN A 99 3.43 -10.37 7.74
N SER A 100 3.79 -10.20 6.46
CA SER A 100 2.91 -9.58 5.47
C SER A 100 1.69 -10.45 5.17
N VAL A 101 1.87 -11.77 5.03
CA VAL A 101 0.76 -12.72 4.77
C VAL A 101 -0.15 -12.85 5.99
N LEU A 102 0.41 -12.92 7.19
CA LEU A 102 -0.38 -13.00 8.41
C LEU A 102 -1.13 -11.69 8.71
N ALA A 103 -0.60 -10.54 8.27
CA ALA A 103 -1.30 -9.26 8.34
C ALA A 103 -2.55 -9.21 7.45
N GLU A 104 -2.60 -9.94 6.33
CA GLU A 104 -3.80 -10.01 5.46
C GLU A 104 -5.03 -10.59 6.17
N PHE A 105 -4.84 -11.28 7.31
CA PHE A 105 -5.94 -11.80 8.13
C PHE A 105 -6.53 -10.79 9.12
N ASP A 106 -5.94 -9.61 9.28
CA ASP A 106 -6.49 -8.53 10.10
C ASP A 106 -7.09 -7.44 9.21
N LEU A 107 -8.39 -7.54 8.96
CA LEU A 107 -9.09 -6.61 8.07
C LEU A 107 -9.15 -5.17 8.60
N ARG A 108 -8.79 -4.92 9.87
CA ARG A 108 -8.65 -3.55 10.39
C ARG A 108 -7.45 -2.83 9.80
N GLU A 109 -6.36 -3.55 9.55
CA GLU A 109 -5.18 -2.98 8.89
C GLU A 109 -5.51 -2.58 7.45
N GLU A 110 -6.28 -3.41 6.75
CA GLU A 110 -6.78 -3.11 5.41
C GLU A 110 -7.75 -1.92 5.41
N ALA A 111 -8.70 -1.86 6.34
CA ALA A 111 -9.61 -0.72 6.49
C ALA A 111 -8.83 0.59 6.71
N ASN A 112 -7.82 0.57 7.59
CA ASN A 112 -6.96 1.74 7.82
C ASN A 112 -6.15 2.10 6.55
N ALA A 113 -5.65 1.12 5.81
CA ALA A 113 -4.99 1.38 4.52
C ALA A 113 -5.93 2.04 3.51
N MET A 114 -7.20 1.63 3.46
CA MET A 114 -8.23 2.25 2.62
C MET A 114 -8.51 3.70 3.04
N GLN A 115 -8.61 3.98 4.34
CA GLN A 115 -8.77 5.36 4.84
C GLN A 115 -7.58 6.25 4.50
N ILE A 116 -6.36 5.72 4.61
CA ILE A 116 -5.15 6.44 4.18
C ILE A 116 -5.20 6.70 2.68
N ALA A 117 -5.56 5.70 1.87
CA ALA A 117 -5.67 5.84 0.42
C ALA A 117 -6.71 6.89 0.04
N ASP A 118 -7.88 6.90 0.69
CA ASP A 118 -8.93 7.91 0.48
C ASP A 118 -8.41 9.33 0.82
N GLY A 119 -7.73 9.49 1.95
CA GLY A 119 -7.10 10.76 2.34
C GLY A 119 -6.00 11.25 1.37
N LEU A 120 -5.42 10.34 0.59
CA LEU A 120 -4.42 10.63 -0.44
C LEU A 120 -5.04 11.00 -1.80
N LEU A 121 -6.29 10.61 -2.07
CA LEU A 121 -6.97 10.88 -3.35
C LEU A 121 -7.02 12.36 -3.74
N PRO A 122 -7.27 13.33 -2.84
CA PRO A 122 -7.28 14.75 -3.21
C PRO A 122 -5.95 15.26 -3.76
N MET A 123 -4.83 14.62 -3.37
CA MET A 123 -3.49 14.97 -3.86
C MET A 123 -3.19 14.35 -5.23
N TRP A 124 -3.93 13.31 -5.62
CA TRP A 124 -3.66 12.53 -6.82
C TRP A 124 -3.58 13.37 -8.11
N PRO A 125 -4.48 14.34 -8.40
CA PRO A 125 -4.39 15.13 -9.62
C PRO A 125 -3.08 15.91 -9.76
N ALA A 126 -2.58 16.48 -8.66
CA ALA A 126 -1.33 17.24 -8.66
C ALA A 126 -0.12 16.32 -8.83
N VAL A 127 -0.10 15.19 -8.10
CA VAL A 127 0.94 14.16 -8.23
C VAL A 127 0.99 13.59 -9.64
N TYR A 128 -0.17 13.31 -10.21
CA TYR A 128 -0.30 12.81 -11.57
C TYR A 128 0.22 13.82 -12.59
N ALA A 129 -0.13 15.11 -12.46
CA ALA A 129 0.40 16.16 -13.33
C ALA A 129 1.94 16.25 -13.28
N GLN A 130 2.53 16.15 -12.08
CA GLN A 130 3.98 16.13 -11.93
C GLN A 130 4.62 14.88 -12.54
N TRP A 131 4.05 13.70 -12.29
CA TRP A 131 4.51 12.45 -12.89
C TRP A 131 4.51 12.54 -14.42
N LYS A 132 3.44 13.09 -15.01
CA LYS A 132 3.35 13.33 -16.45
C LYS A 132 4.44 14.25 -16.95
N GLN A 133 4.69 15.37 -16.28
CA GLN A 133 5.77 16.29 -16.65
C GLN A 133 7.14 15.60 -16.66
N CYS A 134 7.44 14.80 -15.63
CA CYS A 134 8.68 14.03 -15.55
C CYS A 134 8.78 12.98 -16.65
N LEU A 135 7.68 12.29 -16.93
CA LEU A 135 7.63 11.28 -18.00
C LEU A 135 7.84 11.92 -19.37
N SER A 136 7.19 13.04 -19.69
CA SER A 136 7.37 13.76 -20.96
C SER A 136 8.81 14.22 -21.15
N ALA A 137 9.46 14.70 -20.09
CA ALA A 137 10.87 15.06 -20.11
C ALA A 137 11.78 13.84 -20.37
N GLY A 138 11.50 12.70 -19.72
CA GLY A 138 12.26 11.45 -19.96
C GLY A 138 12.01 10.83 -21.34
N LEU A 139 10.78 10.91 -21.85
CA LEU A 139 10.39 10.42 -23.18
C LEU A 139 11.13 11.15 -24.31
N SER A 140 11.48 12.41 -24.09
CA SER A 140 12.25 13.24 -25.02
C SER A 140 13.71 12.79 -25.16
N HIS A 141 14.16 11.81 -24.37
CA HIS A 141 15.56 11.37 -24.30
C HIS A 141 15.78 9.89 -24.69
N GLY A 142 14.83 9.24 -25.37
CA GLY A 142 15.13 7.97 -26.06
C GLY A 142 14.21 6.78 -25.76
N LEU A 143 12.95 7.01 -25.41
CA LEU A 143 11.97 5.92 -25.40
C LEU A 143 11.50 5.60 -26.83
N PRO A 144 11.23 4.31 -27.16
CA PRO A 144 10.72 3.94 -28.48
C PRO A 144 9.44 4.71 -28.79
N HIS A 145 9.32 5.26 -30.00
CA HIS A 145 8.16 6.07 -30.44
C HIS A 145 6.79 5.44 -30.12
N VAL A 146 6.71 4.11 -30.13
CA VAL A 146 5.51 3.33 -29.79
C VAL A 146 5.09 3.49 -28.33
N ALA A 147 6.05 3.52 -27.40
CA ALA A 147 5.78 3.73 -25.97
C ALA A 147 5.28 5.15 -25.70
N ALA A 148 5.86 6.14 -26.39
CA ALA A 148 5.43 7.54 -26.27
C ALA A 148 4.00 7.75 -26.76
N ALA A 149 3.64 7.18 -27.92
CA ALA A 149 2.29 7.28 -28.47
C ALA A 149 1.23 6.59 -27.57
N ALA A 150 1.56 5.42 -27.01
CA ALA A 150 0.66 4.71 -26.09
C ALA A 150 0.42 5.50 -24.79
N LEU A 151 1.46 6.15 -24.25
CA LEU A 151 1.36 6.98 -23.05
C LEU A 151 0.55 8.26 -23.31
N GLN A 152 0.75 8.92 -24.45
CA GLN A 152 -0.05 10.10 -24.85
C GLN A 152 -1.52 9.75 -25.04
N GLY A 153 -1.81 8.60 -25.66
CA GLY A 153 -3.16 8.08 -25.76
C GLY A 153 -3.78 7.86 -24.39
N ALA A 154 -3.07 7.16 -23.50
CA ALA A 154 -3.54 6.86 -22.15
C ALA A 154 -3.80 8.13 -21.34
N GLU A 155 -2.95 9.14 -21.47
CA GLU A 155 -3.15 10.46 -20.84
C GLU A 155 -4.45 11.11 -21.30
N ALA A 156 -4.68 11.20 -22.62
CA ALA A 156 -5.87 11.83 -23.18
C ALA A 156 -7.16 11.13 -22.69
N ALA A 157 -7.16 9.81 -22.63
CA ALA A 157 -8.29 9.04 -22.10
C ALA A 157 -8.49 9.25 -20.59
N SER A 158 -7.39 9.36 -19.84
CA SER A 158 -7.41 9.47 -18.38
C SER A 158 -7.90 10.81 -17.82
N ALA A 159 -7.93 11.87 -18.64
CA ALA A 159 -8.30 13.22 -18.18
C ALA A 159 -9.71 13.29 -17.55
N ALA A 160 -10.63 12.46 -18.03
CA ALA A 160 -11.99 12.37 -17.51
C ALA A 160 -12.13 11.42 -16.32
N TRP A 161 -11.13 10.58 -16.04
CA TRP A 161 -11.25 9.56 -15.00
C TRP A 161 -11.08 10.14 -13.61
N ARG A 162 -11.74 9.50 -12.66
CA ARG A 162 -11.65 9.80 -11.23
C ARG A 162 -11.36 8.50 -10.50
N MET A 163 -10.49 8.59 -9.51
CA MET A 163 -10.19 7.48 -8.62
C MET A 163 -11.06 7.64 -7.37
N ALA A 164 -11.60 6.52 -6.90
CA ALA A 164 -12.36 6.44 -5.66
C ALA A 164 -11.94 5.17 -4.91
N VAL A 165 -11.94 5.26 -3.59
CA VAL A 165 -11.65 4.12 -2.71
C VAL A 165 -12.98 3.73 -2.05
N PRO A 166 -13.35 2.44 -2.03
CA PRO A 166 -14.50 2.00 -1.26
C PRO A 166 -14.35 2.41 0.20
N ALA A 167 -15.41 2.94 0.81
CA ALA A 167 -15.35 3.44 2.17
C ALA A 167 -15.74 2.32 3.16
N PRO A 168 -14.86 1.94 4.10
CA PRO A 168 -15.21 1.03 5.17
C PRO A 168 -16.30 1.63 6.08
N VAL A 169 -17.25 0.80 6.52
CA VAL A 169 -18.22 1.18 7.55
C VAL A 169 -17.56 0.91 8.90
N GLU A 170 -16.98 1.94 9.53
CA GLU A 170 -16.09 1.80 10.70
C GLU A 170 -16.65 0.93 11.84
N SER A 171 -17.95 1.04 12.12
CA SER A 171 -18.63 0.25 13.16
C SER A 171 -18.78 -1.24 12.83
N LEU A 172 -18.50 -1.64 11.60
CA LEU A 172 -18.61 -3.00 11.06
C LEU A 172 -17.25 -3.52 10.56
N VAL A 173 -16.15 -2.98 11.10
CA VAL A 173 -14.79 -3.47 10.87
C VAL A 173 -14.29 -4.21 12.09
N THR A 174 -13.88 -5.44 11.88
CA THR A 174 -13.34 -6.37 12.88
C THR A 174 -12.09 -7.03 12.30
N PRO A 175 -11.29 -7.75 13.09
CA PRO A 175 -10.17 -8.53 12.54
C PRO A 175 -10.62 -9.50 11.43
N GLY A 176 -11.76 -10.19 11.63
CA GLY A 176 -12.23 -11.24 10.72
C GLY A 176 -13.19 -10.79 9.61
N ALA A 177 -13.80 -9.61 9.74
CA ALA A 177 -14.80 -9.11 8.79
C ALA A 177 -14.73 -7.58 8.60
N MET A 178 -14.96 -7.14 7.37
CA MET A 178 -15.02 -5.72 6.99
C MET A 178 -16.15 -5.47 6.01
N VAL A 179 -17.05 -4.55 6.36
CA VAL A 179 -18.08 -4.03 5.45
C VAL A 179 -17.61 -2.72 4.81
N MET A 180 -17.84 -2.55 3.51
CA MET A 180 -17.48 -1.35 2.77
C MET A 180 -18.50 -1.01 1.68
N THR A 181 -18.44 0.21 1.15
CA THR A 181 -19.29 0.60 0.01
C THR A 181 -18.99 -0.27 -1.22
N ARG A 182 -20.03 -0.57 -2.01
CA ARG A 182 -19.85 -1.37 -3.21
C ARG A 182 -19.14 -0.59 -4.31
N ALA A 183 -18.01 -1.10 -4.78
CA ALA A 183 -17.42 -0.67 -6.05
C ALA A 183 -18.26 -1.20 -7.22
N GLY A 184 -18.65 -0.32 -8.13
CA GLY A 184 -19.37 -0.67 -9.36
C GLY A 184 -18.45 -0.72 -10.59
N GLY A 185 -19.02 -1.08 -11.74
CA GLY A 185 -18.33 -1.10 -13.03
C GLY A 185 -17.67 -2.43 -13.38
N GLU A 186 -16.95 -2.44 -14.50
CA GLU A 186 -16.19 -3.61 -14.98
C GLU A 186 -14.84 -3.67 -14.24
N SER A 187 -14.45 -4.87 -13.81
CA SER A 187 -13.11 -5.06 -13.24
C SER A 187 -12.03 -4.80 -14.31
N LEU A 188 -10.82 -4.41 -13.90
CA LEU A 188 -9.71 -4.25 -14.85
C LEU A 188 -9.43 -5.55 -15.61
N GLN A 189 -9.55 -6.71 -14.96
CA GLN A 189 -9.40 -8.01 -15.61
C GLN A 189 -10.47 -8.22 -16.69
N GLN A 190 -11.73 -7.88 -16.40
CA GLN A 190 -12.81 -7.97 -17.37
C GLN A 190 -12.60 -7.00 -18.52
N LEU A 191 -12.22 -5.75 -18.25
CA LEU A 191 -11.87 -4.76 -19.28
C LEU A 191 -10.74 -5.28 -20.16
N MET A 192 -9.69 -5.87 -19.59
CA MET A 192 -8.58 -6.42 -20.37
C MET A 192 -9.01 -7.60 -21.25
N ALA A 193 -10.02 -8.37 -20.83
CA ALA A 193 -10.55 -9.49 -21.60
C ALA A 193 -11.53 -9.06 -22.71
N THR A 194 -12.41 -8.09 -22.43
CA THR A 194 -13.48 -7.68 -23.35
C THR A 194 -13.11 -6.47 -24.21
N LYS A 195 -12.32 -5.55 -23.67
CA LYS A 195 -11.91 -4.26 -24.26
C LYS A 195 -10.42 -4.02 -23.98
N PRO A 196 -9.51 -4.84 -24.53
CA PRO A 196 -8.09 -4.83 -24.15
C PRO A 196 -7.43 -3.45 -24.31
N LYS A 197 -7.86 -2.66 -25.31
CA LYS A 197 -7.40 -1.29 -25.49
C LYS A 197 -7.79 -0.41 -24.29
N ASP A 198 -9.04 -0.42 -23.87
CA ASP A 198 -9.52 0.40 -22.75
C ASP A 198 -8.86 -0.04 -21.44
N GLY A 199 -8.75 -1.35 -21.22
CA GLY A 199 -8.04 -1.91 -20.07
C GLY A 199 -6.56 -1.47 -20.03
N ALA A 200 -5.86 -1.53 -21.16
CA ALA A 200 -4.47 -1.09 -21.27
C ALA A 200 -4.34 0.42 -21.00
N MET A 201 -5.31 1.21 -21.43
CA MET A 201 -5.32 2.66 -21.21
C MET A 201 -5.56 3.00 -19.74
N VAL A 202 -6.47 2.28 -19.06
CA VAL A 202 -6.66 2.41 -17.60
C VAL A 202 -5.39 2.01 -16.85
N PHE A 203 -4.76 0.91 -17.27
CA PHE A 203 -3.55 0.42 -16.65
C PHE A 203 -2.37 1.40 -16.79
N LEU A 204 -2.09 1.85 -18.02
CA LEU A 204 -0.99 2.77 -18.31
C LEU A 204 -1.26 4.20 -17.80
N GLY A 205 -2.50 4.67 -17.95
CA GLY A 205 -2.88 6.04 -17.64
C GLY A 205 -3.11 6.28 -16.15
N LEU A 206 -3.43 5.25 -15.36
CA LEU A 206 -3.84 5.44 -13.97
C LEU A 206 -3.15 4.47 -12.99
N VAL A 207 -3.15 3.17 -13.28
CA VAL A 207 -2.60 2.16 -12.33
C VAL A 207 -1.08 2.27 -12.19
N VAL A 208 -0.33 2.28 -13.31
CA VAL A 208 1.13 2.36 -13.28
C VAL A 208 1.63 3.64 -12.59
N PRO A 209 1.12 4.84 -12.92
CA PRO A 209 1.50 6.07 -12.24
C PRO A 209 1.22 6.03 -10.74
N PHE A 210 0.06 5.49 -10.35
CA PHE A 210 -0.35 5.42 -8.95
C PHE A 210 0.54 4.47 -8.15
N MET A 211 0.80 3.27 -8.68
CA MET A 211 1.72 2.31 -8.07
C MET A 211 3.14 2.86 -7.98
N GLY A 212 3.63 3.53 -9.03
CA GLY A 212 4.92 4.21 -9.01
C GLY A 212 5.01 5.24 -7.88
N TRP A 213 3.96 6.05 -7.70
CA TRP A 213 3.90 7.01 -6.61
C TRP A 213 3.90 6.35 -5.22
N LEU A 214 3.10 5.30 -5.01
CA LEU A 214 3.06 4.57 -3.74
C LEU A 214 4.42 3.94 -3.38
N LEU A 215 5.13 3.39 -4.36
CA LEU A 215 6.47 2.82 -4.15
C LEU A 215 7.50 3.89 -3.77
N LEU A 216 7.40 5.09 -4.36
CA LEU A 216 8.28 6.22 -4.05
C LEU A 216 8.02 6.79 -2.64
N THR A 217 6.76 6.88 -2.21
CA THR A 217 6.41 7.31 -0.86
C THR A 217 6.84 6.28 0.20
N GLN A 218 6.77 4.98 -0.11
CA GLN A 218 7.28 3.94 0.78
C GLN A 218 8.82 4.01 0.94
N SER A 219 9.55 4.25 -0.16
CA SER A 219 11.02 4.33 -0.15
C SER A 219 11.54 5.52 0.68
N SER A 220 10.86 6.66 0.61
CA SER A 220 11.22 7.86 1.38
C SER A 220 10.97 7.71 2.88
N SER A 221 9.99 6.89 3.29
CA SER A 221 9.73 6.59 4.70
C SER A 221 10.82 5.72 5.38
N ARG A 222 11.48 4.84 4.62
CA ARG A 222 12.57 3.98 5.13
C ARG A 222 13.91 4.69 5.26
N ARG A 223 14.13 5.81 4.54
CA ARG A 223 15.36 6.60 4.62
C ARG A 223 15.34 7.71 5.69
N GLY A 224 14.19 7.98 6.29
CA GLY A 224 14.01 9.04 7.30
C GLY A 224 14.61 8.77 8.70
N ALA A 225 15.41 7.72 8.88
CA ALA A 225 16.14 7.46 10.12
C ALA A 225 17.60 7.98 10.11
N GLY A 226 18.05 8.57 8.99
CA GLY A 226 19.47 8.94 8.80
C GLY A 226 19.74 10.38 8.37
N ASP A 227 19.00 10.92 7.39
CA ASP A 227 19.37 12.22 6.80
C ASP A 227 18.17 13.13 6.57
N ALA A 228 18.17 14.28 7.24
CA ALA A 228 17.33 15.42 6.92
C ALA A 228 17.94 16.18 5.74
N ASP A 229 17.68 15.72 4.52
CA ASP A 229 17.58 16.57 3.33
C ASP A 229 17.07 15.76 2.12
N CYS A 230 15.75 15.57 2.05
CA CYS A 230 15.11 15.18 0.79
C CYS A 230 14.79 16.43 -0.05
N THR A 231 15.82 17.15 -0.49
CA THR A 231 15.67 17.99 -1.67
C THR A 231 15.65 17.10 -2.89
N TRP A 232 14.59 17.19 -3.71
CA TRP A 232 14.55 16.58 -5.04
C TRP A 232 15.66 17.18 -5.91
N ARG A 233 16.86 16.61 -5.86
CA ARG A 233 17.88 16.87 -6.87
C ARG A 233 17.57 15.99 -8.06
N MET A 234 17.09 16.63 -9.12
CA MET A 234 16.99 16.06 -10.44
C MET A 234 18.33 15.40 -10.76
N TRP A 235 18.33 14.08 -10.94
CA TRP A 235 19.51 13.36 -11.38
C TRP A 235 19.74 13.75 -12.84
N THR A 236 20.65 14.70 -13.09
CA THR A 236 21.15 14.96 -14.43
C THR A 236 22.17 13.87 -14.76
N PRO A 237 21.94 13.02 -15.77
CA PRO A 237 22.97 12.11 -16.21
C PRO A 237 24.04 12.94 -16.92
N THR A 238 25.20 13.14 -16.29
CA THR A 238 26.40 13.57 -16.99
C THR A 238 26.95 12.39 -17.77
N TRP A 239 26.43 12.16 -18.97
CA TRP A 239 27.18 11.46 -20.00
C TRP A 239 28.27 12.43 -20.45
N ALA A 240 29.44 12.30 -19.82
CA ALA A 240 30.66 12.85 -20.38
C ALA A 240 30.96 12.08 -21.68
N THR A 241 30.58 12.66 -22.81
CA THR A 241 31.19 12.34 -24.09
C THR A 241 32.65 12.73 -24.01
N SER A 242 33.52 11.76 -23.74
CA SER A 242 34.95 11.91 -23.92
C SER A 242 35.24 12.01 -25.42
N ALA A 243 35.26 13.25 -25.94
CA ALA A 243 35.87 13.57 -27.21
C ALA A 243 36.68 14.87 -27.06
N GLY A 244 37.94 14.73 -26.65
CA GLY A 244 39.01 15.68 -27.00
C GLY A 244 39.37 16.78 -25.99
N ARG A 245 40.53 16.59 -25.31
CA ARG A 245 41.62 17.55 -24.97
C ARG A 245 41.18 18.95 -24.51
N THR A 246 41.39 19.40 -23.27
CA THR A 246 42.68 19.66 -22.58
C THR A 246 42.53 19.76 -21.04
N ALA A 247 43.68 19.79 -20.36
CA ALA A 247 44.04 19.47 -18.96
C ALA A 247 43.38 20.25 -17.78
N PRO A 248 43.58 19.80 -16.51
CA PRO A 248 42.70 20.04 -15.35
C PRO A 248 43.15 21.19 -14.44
N SER A 249 42.22 21.72 -13.63
CA SER A 249 42.58 22.32 -12.34
C SER A 249 41.55 21.87 -11.29
N GLY A 250 42.04 21.18 -10.27
CA GLY A 250 41.26 20.82 -9.10
C GLY A 250 41.35 21.93 -8.06
N SER A 251 40.31 22.05 -7.23
CA SER A 251 40.53 22.36 -5.83
C SER A 251 39.44 21.70 -4.98
N TRP A 252 39.89 20.93 -4.01
CA TRP A 252 39.14 20.45 -2.87
C TRP A 252 39.24 21.50 -1.77
N THR A 253 38.12 21.87 -1.14
CA THR A 253 38.13 22.36 0.24
C THR A 253 36.96 21.71 1.00
N GLY A 254 37.30 20.78 1.90
CA GLY A 254 36.48 20.48 3.08
C GLY A 254 36.61 21.63 4.09
N ALA A 255 35.87 21.73 5.19
CA ALA A 255 34.96 20.84 5.88
C ALA A 255 34.10 21.73 6.84
N PRO A 256 33.09 21.17 7.54
CA PRO A 256 32.02 21.92 8.23
C PRO A 256 32.40 22.30 9.68
N LEU A 257 31.66 23.22 10.30
CA LEU A 257 31.44 23.23 11.77
C LEU A 257 30.29 24.17 12.20
N CYS A 258 29.60 23.72 13.24
CA CYS A 258 28.39 24.26 13.85
C CYS A 258 28.55 25.65 14.50
N ALA A 259 27.48 26.44 14.54
CA ALA A 259 27.25 27.40 15.62
C ALA A 259 25.75 27.75 15.74
N ALA A 260 25.26 27.73 16.98
CA ALA A 260 23.89 28.07 17.36
C ALA A 260 23.73 29.56 17.73
N SER A 261 22.48 30.00 17.75
CA SER A 261 21.89 31.20 18.43
C SER A 261 21.88 32.55 17.69
N ALA A 262 20.68 33.17 17.66
CA ALA A 262 20.27 34.39 16.96
C ALA A 262 20.77 35.71 17.62
N PRO A 263 20.49 36.92 17.03
CA PRO A 263 19.19 37.57 17.24
C PRO A 263 18.59 38.31 16.01
N ARG A 264 17.33 38.72 16.17
CA ARG A 264 16.41 39.41 15.26
C ARG A 264 16.91 40.81 14.84
N SER A 265 16.80 41.17 13.55
CA SER A 265 15.94 42.28 13.06
C SER A 265 16.04 42.51 11.52
N ALA A 266 14.88 42.37 10.87
CA ALA A 266 14.34 43.07 9.70
C ALA A 266 15.19 43.29 8.42
N VAL A 267 14.83 42.57 7.35
CA VAL A 267 14.39 43.17 6.06
C VAL A 267 13.30 42.28 5.46
N ARG A 268 12.14 42.87 5.13
CA ARG A 268 11.04 42.26 4.39
C ARG A 268 11.48 41.98 2.95
N CYS A 269 11.32 40.75 2.48
CA CYS A 269 10.99 40.47 1.08
C CYS A 269 9.99 39.32 1.02
N SER A 270 8.88 39.59 0.36
CA SER A 270 7.74 38.72 0.12
C SER A 270 8.11 37.55 -0.80
N SER A 271 7.85 36.31 -0.37
CA SER A 271 7.52 35.20 -1.27
C SER A 271 6.92 34.07 -0.43
N SER A 272 5.61 33.91 -0.55
CA SER A 272 4.83 32.84 0.07
C SER A 272 5.00 31.55 -0.73
N TYR A 273 5.90 30.68 -0.29
CA TYR A 273 5.82 29.24 -0.58
C TYR A 273 5.83 28.49 0.75
N GLY A 274 4.64 27.97 1.10
CA GLY A 274 4.43 27.19 2.31
C GLY A 274 5.24 25.90 2.26
N THR A 275 5.96 25.64 3.33
CA THR A 275 6.62 24.37 3.63
C THR A 275 5.60 23.23 3.65
N TRP A 276 5.81 22.24 2.80
CA TRP A 276 5.09 20.96 2.78
C TRP A 276 6.09 19.81 2.71
N PRO A 277 5.82 18.67 3.35
CA PRO A 277 4.57 18.30 4.03
C PRO A 277 4.56 18.68 5.53
N PRO A 278 3.38 18.84 6.15
CA PRO A 278 3.25 19.16 7.56
C PRO A 278 3.71 17.98 8.43
N ALA A 279 4.40 18.29 9.55
CA ALA A 279 4.82 17.36 10.61
C ALA A 279 3.67 16.55 11.28
N ALA A 280 2.43 16.72 10.82
CA ALA A 280 1.26 15.96 11.23
C ALA A 280 1.27 14.51 10.69
N LEU A 281 1.79 14.26 9.48
CA LEU A 281 1.84 12.91 8.88
C LEU A 281 2.79 11.99 9.64
N THR A 282 3.92 12.48 10.15
CA THR A 282 4.88 11.68 10.94
C THR A 282 4.39 11.37 12.36
N ARG A 283 3.43 12.13 12.91
CA ARG A 283 2.85 11.87 14.24
C ARG A 283 1.70 10.87 14.21
N ALA A 284 0.92 10.81 13.13
CA ALA A 284 -0.16 9.84 12.96
C ALA A 284 0.35 8.38 12.98
N TRP A 285 1.55 8.13 12.44
CA TRP A 285 2.20 6.83 12.46
C TRP A 285 2.71 6.36 13.84
N ARG A 286 2.82 7.25 14.84
CA ARG A 286 3.45 6.93 16.15
C ARG A 286 2.49 6.80 17.33
N ARG A 287 1.20 7.10 17.18
CA ARG A 287 0.25 7.03 18.30
C ARG A 287 -0.56 5.73 18.24
N ARG A 288 -0.13 4.72 19.00
CA ARG A 288 -1.08 3.72 19.51
C ARG A 288 -2.09 4.44 20.41
N PRO A 289 -3.41 4.29 20.24
CA PRO A 289 -4.34 4.74 21.26
C PRO A 289 -4.07 3.97 22.56
N LYS A 290 -3.87 4.70 23.66
CA LYS A 290 -3.97 4.13 25.01
C LYS A 290 -5.41 3.64 25.18
N PRO A 291 -5.65 2.42 25.71
CA PRO A 291 -7.01 2.01 26.04
C PRO A 291 -7.55 2.96 27.12
N SER A 292 -8.55 3.75 26.77
CA SER A 292 -9.36 4.49 27.74
C SER A 292 -10.16 3.46 28.54
N GLY A 293 -9.95 3.44 29.86
CA GLY A 293 -10.63 2.54 30.79
C GLY A 293 -12.15 2.65 30.66
N LEU A 294 -12.79 1.49 30.60
CA LEU A 294 -14.24 1.37 30.74
C LEU A 294 -14.67 1.74 32.18
N PRO A 295 -15.80 2.42 32.38
CA PRO A 295 -16.37 2.62 33.70
C PRO A 295 -16.82 1.28 34.31
N GLY A 296 -16.54 1.11 35.60
CA GLY A 296 -16.61 -0.16 36.33
C GLY A 296 -18.00 -0.81 36.37
N ILE A 297 -18.00 -2.11 36.10
CA ILE A 297 -19.10 -3.03 36.41
C ILE A 297 -18.83 -3.58 37.82
N PRO A 298 -19.75 -3.47 38.80
CA PRO A 298 -19.54 -4.04 40.12
C PRO A 298 -19.64 -5.57 40.09
N PRO A 299 -18.86 -6.29 40.92
CA PRO A 299 -18.84 -7.75 40.89
C PRO A 299 -20.13 -8.35 41.48
N ARG A 300 -20.70 -9.32 40.76
CA ARG A 300 -21.76 -10.19 41.25
C ARG A 300 -21.23 -11.07 42.40
N ARG A 301 -21.88 -10.97 43.56
CA ARG A 301 -21.71 -11.90 44.69
C ARG A 301 -22.28 -13.27 44.28
N TRP A 302 -21.46 -14.30 44.38
CA TRP A 302 -21.93 -15.68 44.43
C TRP A 302 -22.39 -15.97 45.87
N ARG A 303 -23.64 -16.41 46.05
CA ARG A 303 -24.08 -17.10 47.27
C ARG A 303 -24.06 -18.59 46.99
N LYS A 304 -23.58 -19.35 47.99
CA LYS A 304 -23.67 -20.79 48.09
C LYS A 304 -25.13 -21.24 48.17
#